data_AF-A0A7W7ZVC7-F1
#
_entry.id   AF-A0A7W7ZVC7-F1
#
_cell.length_a   1.000
_cell.length_b   1.000
_cell.length_c   1.000
_cell.angle_alpha   90.00
_cell.angle_beta   90.00
_cell.angle_gamma   90.00
#
_symmetry.space_group_name_H-M   'P 1'
#
loop_
_entity.id
_entity.type
_entity.pdbx_description
1 polymer ?
#
loop_
_entity_poly.entity_id
_entity_poly.type
_entity_poly.pdbx_seq_one_letter_code
_entity_poly.pdbx_strand_id
1 'polypeptide(L)'
;MRKFLVALAICFCCFSARGQKTRFGQELPYAKPGVAYPIKVHVSGLHYRTEYTGSGLNDDVTYVDAILDGKKVELQTRQYIPFKPYHLTLGDHQARLLKDPNKTNDTPLFRVYELLLPDNTIWRCTVTGISE
;
A
#
# COMPACT_ATOMS: atom_id res chain seq x y z
N MET A 1 23.61 -11.25 -36.49
CA MET A 1 22.77 -10.12 -36.02
C MET A 1 21.40 -10.56 -35.46
N ARG A 2 20.66 -11.48 -36.09
CA ARG A 2 19.36 -11.98 -35.55
C ARG A 2 19.39 -12.52 -34.12
N LYS A 3 20.44 -13.25 -33.73
CA LYS A 3 20.56 -13.87 -32.39
C LYS A 3 20.73 -12.85 -31.25
N PHE A 4 21.36 -11.70 -31.53
CA PHE A 4 21.52 -10.62 -30.55
C PHE A 4 20.21 -9.86 -30.30
N LEU A 5 19.38 -9.68 -31.33
CA LEU A 5 18.07 -9.03 -31.20
C LEU A 5 17.11 -9.85 -30.32
N VAL A 6 17.15 -11.18 -30.42
CA VAL A 6 16.34 -12.07 -29.60
C VAL A 6 16.75 -12.01 -28.12
N ALA A 7 18.06 -12.00 -27.85
CA ALA A 7 18.57 -11.87 -26.48
C ALA A 7 18.19 -10.51 -25.86
N LEU A 8 18.26 -9.42 -26.63
CA LEU A 8 17.89 -8.09 -26.17
C LEU A 8 16.38 -7.97 -25.86
N ALA A 9 15.53 -8.59 -26.67
CA ALA A 9 14.09 -8.62 -26.47
C ALA A 9 13.69 -9.40 -25.21
N ILE A 10 14.33 -10.54 -24.94
CA ILE A 10 14.07 -11.34 -23.72
C ILE A 10 14.49 -10.57 -22.47
N CYS A 11 15.64 -9.88 -22.50
CA CYS A 11 16.06 -9.03 -21.39
C CYS A 11 15.06 -7.90 -21.11
N PHE A 12 14.51 -7.26 -22.14
CA PHE A 12 13.55 -6.16 -21.97
C PHE A 12 12.22 -6.61 -21.33
N CYS A 13 11.76 -7.82 -21.63
CA CYS A 13 10.55 -8.39 -21.01
C CYS A 13 10.72 -8.68 -19.50
N CYS A 14 11.93 -8.99 -19.04
CA CYS A 14 12.19 -9.25 -17.62
C CYS A 14 12.19 -7.98 -16.76
N PHE A 15 12.52 -6.81 -17.33
CA PHE A 15 12.54 -5.54 -16.59
C PHE A 15 11.15 -4.91 -16.44
N SER A 16 10.24 -5.10 -17.40
CA SER A 16 8.90 -4.50 -17.36
C SER A 16 7.99 -5.09 -16.28
N ALA A 17 8.30 -6.29 -15.76
CA ALA A 17 7.53 -6.94 -14.70
C ALA A 17 7.75 -6.34 -13.29
N ARG A 18 8.74 -5.47 -13.08
CA ARG A 18 9.07 -4.94 -11.74
C ARG A 18 8.26 -3.71 -11.32
N GLY A 19 7.35 -3.22 -12.16
CA GLY A 19 6.55 -2.02 -11.90
C GLY A 19 5.03 -2.28 -11.89
N GLN A 20 4.56 -3.28 -11.15
CA GLN A 20 3.13 -3.58 -11.12
C GLN A 20 2.36 -2.48 -10.35
N LYS A 21 1.81 -1.52 -11.09
CA LYS A 21 0.78 -0.60 -10.58
C LYS A 21 -0.48 -1.43 -10.33
N THR A 22 -0.91 -1.56 -9.08
CA THR A 22 -2.18 -2.20 -8.72
C THR A 22 -3.32 -1.40 -9.34
N ARG A 23 -4.12 -2.03 -10.21
CA ARG A 23 -5.26 -1.39 -10.87
C ARG A 23 -6.52 -1.50 -9.99
N PHE A 24 -7.46 -0.59 -10.19
CA PHE A 24 -8.79 -0.68 -9.59
C PHE A 24 -9.47 -2.01 -10.00
N GLY A 25 -10.04 -2.74 -9.03
CA GLY A 25 -10.66 -4.05 -9.24
C GLY A 25 -9.70 -5.25 -9.31
N GLN A 26 -8.38 -5.04 -9.15
CA GLN A 26 -7.43 -6.15 -9.04
C GLN A 26 -7.45 -6.74 -7.63
N GLU A 27 -7.40 -8.08 -7.52
CA GLU A 27 -7.27 -8.77 -6.23
C GLU A 27 -6.05 -8.25 -5.46
N LEU A 28 -6.18 -8.18 -4.13
CA LEU A 28 -5.10 -7.75 -3.26
C LEU A 28 -3.93 -8.74 -3.36
N PRO A 29 -2.69 -8.24 -3.44
CA PRO A 29 -1.53 -9.12 -3.45
C PRO A 29 -1.36 -9.81 -2.10
N TYR A 30 -0.93 -11.07 -2.10
CA TYR A 30 -0.56 -11.80 -0.89
C TYR A 30 0.91 -11.62 -0.54
N ALA A 31 1.24 -11.74 0.74
CA ALA A 31 2.62 -11.74 1.20
C ALA A 31 3.42 -12.88 0.58
N LYS A 32 4.60 -12.55 0.06
CA LYS A 32 5.51 -13.53 -0.53
C LYS A 32 6.32 -14.22 0.56
N PRO A 33 6.63 -15.52 0.42
CA PRO A 33 7.53 -16.22 1.33
C PRO A 33 8.87 -15.50 1.47
N GLY A 34 9.39 -15.42 2.70
CA GLY A 34 10.67 -14.79 3.01
C GLY A 34 10.66 -13.25 3.09
N VAL A 35 9.52 -12.60 2.90
CA VAL A 35 9.39 -11.15 3.13
C VAL A 35 9.08 -10.89 4.61
N ALA A 36 9.89 -10.06 5.25
CA ALA A 36 9.67 -9.61 6.63
C ALA A 36 8.80 -8.35 6.69
N TYR A 37 7.96 -8.28 7.72
CA TYR A 37 7.12 -7.12 8.08
C TYR A 37 7.45 -6.71 9.52
N PRO A 38 8.57 -5.97 9.74
CA PRO A 38 9.10 -5.74 11.09
C PRO A 38 8.44 -4.59 11.85
N ILE A 39 7.61 -3.77 11.19
CA ILE A 39 7.05 -2.55 11.78
C ILE A 39 5.69 -2.87 12.37
N LYS A 40 5.51 -2.61 13.66
CA LYS A 40 4.20 -2.75 14.31
C LYS A 40 3.32 -1.55 14.01
N VAL A 41 2.08 -1.78 13.58
CA VAL A 41 1.07 -0.77 13.30
C VAL A 41 -0.17 -1.06 14.13
N HIS A 42 -0.57 -0.14 14.99
CA HIS A 42 -1.84 -0.29 15.71
C HIS A 42 -2.94 0.45 14.96
N VAL A 43 -3.88 -0.27 14.37
CA VAL A 43 -5.05 0.28 13.69
C VAL A 43 -6.17 0.53 14.70
N SER A 44 -6.58 1.78 14.82
CA SER A 44 -7.58 2.25 15.79
C SER A 44 -8.92 2.63 15.15
N GLY A 45 -8.94 2.92 13.85
CA GLY A 45 -10.14 3.33 13.14
C GLY A 45 -10.02 3.14 11.64
N LEU A 46 -11.17 3.06 10.98
CA LEU A 46 -11.29 2.98 9.53
C LEU A 46 -12.44 3.87 9.07
N HIS A 47 -12.19 4.68 8.04
CA HIS A 47 -13.18 5.59 7.51
C HIS A 47 -13.09 5.69 5.98
N TYR A 48 -14.23 5.90 5.33
CA TYR A 48 -14.33 6.05 3.88
C TYR A 48 -14.63 7.51 3.56
N ARG A 49 -13.89 8.08 2.59
CA ARG A 49 -14.21 9.39 2.05
C ARG A 49 -14.34 9.28 0.54
N THR A 50 -15.40 9.86 0.01
CA THR A 50 -15.59 9.98 -1.42
C THR A 50 -14.73 11.13 -1.93
N GLU A 51 -13.76 10.83 -2.79
CA GLU A 51 -12.89 11.82 -3.40
C GLU A 51 -13.31 12.10 -4.86
N TYR A 52 -13.34 13.39 -5.22
CA TYR A 52 -13.60 13.82 -6.58
C TYR A 52 -12.32 13.72 -7.44
N THR A 53 -12.34 12.87 -8.46
CA THR A 53 -11.16 12.64 -9.33
C THR A 53 -11.10 13.55 -10.55
N GLY A 54 -12.06 14.47 -10.73
CA GLY A 54 -12.15 15.33 -11.91
C GLY A 54 -12.71 14.65 -13.16
N SER A 55 -12.89 13.32 -13.15
CA SER A 55 -13.37 12.53 -14.30
C SER A 55 -14.89 12.32 -14.34
N GLY A 56 -15.64 12.95 -13.43
CA GLY A 56 -17.08 12.68 -13.22
C GLY A 56 -17.35 11.38 -12.43
N LEU A 57 -16.32 10.58 -12.17
CA LEU A 57 -16.37 9.44 -11.26
C LEU A 57 -15.83 9.83 -9.89
N ASN A 58 -16.61 9.49 -8.87
CA ASN A 58 -16.24 9.61 -7.47
C ASN A 58 -15.60 8.29 -7.03
N ASP A 59 -14.41 8.37 -6.44
CA ASP A 59 -13.73 7.21 -5.89
C ASP A 59 -13.91 7.19 -4.38
N ASP A 60 -14.47 6.10 -3.84
CA ASP A 60 -14.44 5.87 -2.41
C ASP A 60 -13.04 5.43 -2.00
N VAL A 61 -12.41 6.27 -1.18
CA VAL A 61 -11.07 6.06 -0.67
C VAL A 61 -11.15 5.62 0.78
N THR A 62 -10.37 4.59 1.12
CA THR A 62 -10.27 4.09 2.48
C THR A 62 -9.13 4.80 3.20
N TYR A 63 -9.41 5.23 4.42
CA TYR A 63 -8.46 5.80 5.34
C TYR A 63 -8.47 5.02 6.65
N VAL A 64 -7.31 4.97 7.30
CA VAL A 64 -7.05 4.18 8.49
C VAL A 64 -6.33 5.04 9.50
N ASP A 65 -6.92 5.16 10.68
CA ASP A 65 -6.31 5.84 11.82
C ASP A 65 -5.40 4.86 12.53
N ALA A 66 -4.10 5.13 12.54
CA ALA A 66 -3.11 4.19 13.04
C ALA A 66 -2.02 4.84 13.91
N ILE A 67 -1.38 4.03 14.74
CA ILE A 67 -0.15 4.39 15.45
C ILE A 67 1.01 3.64 14.80
N LEU A 68 1.97 4.41 14.31
CA LEU A 68 3.19 3.96 13.63
C LEU A 68 4.39 4.59 14.34
N ASP A 69 5.30 3.77 14.87
CA ASP A 69 6.47 4.22 15.64
C ASP A 69 6.11 5.21 16.77
N GLY A 70 4.96 4.98 17.42
CA GLY A 70 4.44 5.85 18.49
C GLY A 70 3.77 7.15 18.03
N LYS A 71 3.74 7.44 16.72
CA LYS A 71 3.08 8.61 16.14
C LYS A 71 1.70 8.24 15.60
N LYS A 72 0.68 9.04 15.89
CA LYS A 72 -0.64 8.88 15.26
C LYS A 72 -0.57 9.39 13.83
N VAL A 73 -1.04 8.57 12.90
CA VAL A 73 -1.02 8.87 11.47
C VAL A 73 -2.34 8.46 10.82
N GLU A 74 -2.67 9.14 9.75
CA GLU A 74 -3.73 8.76 8.83
C GLU A 74 -3.09 8.06 7.63
N LEU A 75 -3.49 6.82 7.38
CA LEU A 75 -3.05 6.00 6.27
C LEU A 75 -4.16 5.93 5.22
N GLN A 76 -3.85 6.25 3.97
CA GLN A 76 -4.79 6.15 2.85
C GLN A 76 -4.47 4.93 1.99
N THR A 77 -5.50 4.20 1.56
CA THR A 77 -5.42 3.24 0.46
C THR A 77 -6.51 3.45 -0.57
N ARG A 78 -6.12 3.33 -1.84
CA ARG A 78 -7.02 3.35 -3.01
C ARG A 78 -7.19 1.97 -3.63
N GLN A 79 -6.64 0.94 -2.99
CA GLN A 79 -6.87 -0.42 -3.46
C GLN A 79 -8.33 -0.76 -3.23
N TYR A 80 -8.96 -1.32 -4.26
CA TYR A 80 -10.29 -1.89 -4.11
C TYR A 80 -10.18 -3.05 -3.11
N ILE A 81 -10.90 -2.94 -2.01
CA ILE A 81 -10.95 -3.97 -0.98
C ILE A 81 -12.22 -4.77 -1.28
N PRO A 82 -12.11 -5.99 -1.85
CA PRO A 82 -13.28 -6.81 -2.17
C PRO A 82 -14.01 -7.30 -0.91
N PHE A 83 -13.40 -7.14 0.26
CA PHE A 83 -13.99 -7.47 1.52
C PHE A 83 -14.98 -6.39 1.94
N LYS A 84 -16.20 -6.82 2.32
CA LYS A 84 -17.18 -5.98 3.02
C LYS A 84 -16.48 -5.17 4.12
N PRO A 85 -16.95 -3.95 4.46
CA PRO A 85 -16.25 -2.98 5.33
C PRO A 85 -15.92 -3.44 6.76
N TYR A 86 -16.17 -4.71 7.11
CA TYR A 86 -16.08 -5.28 8.45
C TYR A 86 -14.85 -6.18 8.68
N HIS A 87 -13.96 -6.35 7.69
CA HIS A 87 -12.86 -7.35 7.80
C HIS A 87 -11.47 -6.78 8.06
N LEU A 88 -11.26 -5.45 8.05
CA LEU A 88 -10.05 -4.93 8.69
C LEU A 88 -10.26 -5.02 10.19
N THR A 89 -9.62 -6.00 10.83
CA THR A 89 -9.62 -6.08 12.28
C THR A 89 -8.88 -4.88 12.84
N LEU A 90 -9.50 -4.15 13.76
CA LEU A 90 -8.77 -3.17 14.57
C LEU A 90 -7.71 -3.89 15.42
N GLY A 91 -6.68 -3.17 15.83
CA GLY A 91 -5.60 -3.68 16.66
C GLY A 91 -4.26 -3.75 15.93
N ASP A 92 -3.41 -4.65 16.38
CA ASP A 92 -2.02 -4.70 15.95
C ASP A 92 -1.83 -5.49 14.66
N HIS A 93 -1.18 -4.86 13.69
CA HIS A 93 -0.77 -5.45 12.41
C HIS A 93 0.73 -5.28 12.21
N GLN A 94 1.27 -6.08 11.32
CA GLN A 94 2.66 -5.94 10.88
C GLN A 94 2.73 -5.18 9.57
N ALA A 95 3.77 -4.40 9.39
CA ALA A 95 3.99 -3.63 8.18
C ALA A 95 5.47 -3.64 7.77
N ARG A 96 5.71 -3.25 6.52
CA ARG A 96 7.03 -2.89 6.03
C ARG A 96 6.99 -1.57 5.30
N LEU A 97 8.06 -0.80 5.43
CA LEU A 97 8.26 0.43 4.67
C LEU A 97 8.68 0.07 3.24
N LEU A 98 7.92 0.54 2.27
CA LEU A 98 8.17 0.30 0.85
C LEU A 98 8.83 1.50 0.17
N LYS A 99 8.43 2.71 0.57
CA LYS A 99 9.00 3.96 0.03
C LYS A 99 8.99 5.04 1.10
N ASP A 100 10.12 5.72 1.25
CA ASP A 100 10.24 6.94 2.03
C ASP A 100 10.76 8.07 1.12
N PRO A 101 9.89 8.98 0.67
CA PRO A 101 10.31 10.12 -0.14
C PRO A 101 11.08 11.17 0.67
N ASN A 102 10.90 11.19 1.99
CA ASN A 102 11.40 12.22 2.89
C ASN A 102 12.49 11.66 3.83
N LYS A 103 13.40 10.81 3.32
CA LYS A 103 14.43 10.10 4.12
C LYS A 103 15.23 10.98 5.10
N THR A 104 15.34 12.28 4.84
CA THR A 104 16.08 13.24 5.66
C THR A 104 15.24 13.92 6.75
N ASN A 105 13.91 13.87 6.64
CA ASN A 105 12.99 14.52 7.55
C ASN A 105 12.27 13.47 8.40
N ASP A 106 12.12 13.75 9.69
CA ASP A 106 11.47 12.84 10.64
C ASP A 106 9.93 12.81 10.51
N THR A 107 9.42 13.45 9.46
CA THR A 107 8.00 13.56 9.13
C THR A 107 7.55 12.33 8.32
N PRO A 108 6.62 11.51 8.83
CA PRO A 108 6.17 10.30 8.16
C PRO A 108 5.30 10.55 6.91
N LEU A 109 4.98 11.81 6.59
CA LEU A 109 4.09 12.17 5.49
C LEU A 109 4.60 11.62 4.15
N PHE A 110 3.69 11.06 3.35
CA PHE A 110 3.92 10.41 2.06
C PHE A 110 4.76 9.12 2.09
N ARG A 111 5.14 8.62 3.28
CA ARG A 111 5.72 7.28 3.39
C ARG A 111 4.69 6.24 2.95
N VAL A 112 5.15 5.25 2.21
CA VAL A 112 4.33 4.16 1.69
C VAL A 112 4.69 2.88 2.43
N TYR A 113 3.70 2.28 3.05
CA TYR A 113 3.81 1.03 3.79
C TYR A 113 3.01 -0.08 3.10
N GLU A 114 3.45 -1.30 3.32
CA GLU A 114 2.63 -2.49 3.10
C GLU A 114 2.26 -3.06 4.46
N LEU A 115 0.96 -3.08 4.76
CA LEU A 115 0.37 -3.70 5.94
C LEU A 115 0.01 -5.14 5.61
N LEU A 116 0.36 -6.07 6.49
CA LEU A 116 0.04 -7.48 6.43
C LEU A 116 -1.26 -7.72 7.22
N LEU A 117 -2.29 -8.18 6.52
CA LEU A 117 -3.58 -8.50 7.10
C LEU A 117 -3.63 -9.94 7.64
N PRO A 118 -4.62 -10.28 8.49
CA PRO A 118 -4.75 -11.63 9.05
C PRO A 118 -4.91 -12.75 8.02
N ASP A 119 -5.46 -12.45 6.85
CA ASP A 119 -5.62 -13.39 5.72
C ASP A 119 -4.38 -13.46 4.82
N ASN A 120 -3.27 -12.85 5.26
CA ASN A 120 -2.00 -12.77 4.54
C ASN A 120 -2.05 -11.90 3.25
N THR A 121 -3.13 -11.15 3.04
CA THR A 121 -3.18 -10.11 2.00
C THR A 121 -2.41 -8.86 2.42
N ILE A 122 -1.98 -8.08 1.43
CA ILE A 122 -1.22 -6.86 1.64
C ILE A 122 -2.05 -5.64 1.27
N TRP A 123 -2.10 -4.70 2.21
CA TRP A 123 -2.58 -3.34 1.96
C TRP A 123 -1.43 -2.38 1.80
N ARG A 124 -1.35 -1.77 0.63
CA ARG A 124 -0.46 -0.66 0.35
C ARG A 124 -1.12 0.63 0.77
N CYS A 125 -0.53 1.26 1.77
CA CYS A 125 -1.05 2.49 2.37
C CYS A 125 -0.02 3.61 2.25
N THR A 126 -0.49 4.84 2.09
CA THR A 126 0.34 6.05 2.10
C THR A 126 -0.06 6.92 3.28
N VAL A 127 0.91 7.45 4.02
CA VAL A 127 0.62 8.41 5.09
C VAL A 127 0.14 9.73 4.48
N THR A 128 -1.08 10.14 4.78
CA THR A 128 -1.72 11.39 4.32
C THR A 128 -1.89 12.43 5.39
N GLY A 129 -1.90 12.01 6.66
CA GLY A 129 -2.10 12.88 7.81
C GLY A 129 -1.27 12.45 9.00
N ILE A 130 -1.02 13.40 9.90
CA ILE A 130 -0.35 13.19 11.18
C ILE A 130 -1.19 13.94 12.20
N SER A 131 -1.48 13.32 13.34
CA SER A 131 -2.18 13.95 14.45
C SER A 131 -1.32 13.92 15.71
N GLU A 132 -1.46 14.96 16.53
CA GLU A 132 -0.77 15.10 17.83
C GLU A 132 -1.44 14.23 18.93
#